data_AF-A0AAU9X660-F1
#
_entry.id   AF-A0AAU9X660-F1
#
_cell.length_a   1.000
_cell.length_b   1.000
_cell.length_c   1.000
_cell.angle_alpha   90.00
_cell.angle_beta   90.00
_cell.angle_gamma   90.00
#
_symmetry.space_group_name_H-M   'P 1'
#
loop_
_entity.id
_entity.type
_entity.pdbx_description
1 polymer ?
#
loop_
_entity_poly.entity_id
_entity_poly.type
_entity_poly.pdbx_seq_one_letter_code
_entity_poly.pdbx_strand_id
1 'polypeptide(L)'
;MARKTTAKLLLLLMTTDVLLISFTQSTPWWSRRRRCKSSKPSIRGVIWVNSWQHDFSTVHCKKSFSLRKWHSRHRTCKKDRIFSFACGYGPVTYNRKDCVGKNHLVNNYDKPVDFECKRNSFITGVGSEYSHRHADRRFKFLCCPARGFVAHSCKTTKYQNQWKGDLDYLVPSGYFLVGVYSEHNNSHEDRRWKFDICKFSKKRG
;
A
#
# COMPACT_ATOMS: atom_id res chain seq x y z
N MET A 1 25.27 14.79 -92.53
CA MET A 1 23.94 14.15 -92.67
C MET A 1 23.41 13.91 -91.26
N ALA A 2 22.42 14.69 -90.83
CA ALA A 2 21.88 14.64 -89.47
C ALA A 2 20.79 13.57 -89.35
N ARG A 3 20.74 12.86 -88.21
CA ARG A 3 19.48 12.51 -87.56
C ARG A 3 19.68 12.27 -86.06
N LYS A 4 18.98 13.12 -85.29
CA LYS A 4 18.66 13.06 -83.85
C LYS A 4 17.97 11.72 -83.54
N THR A 5 18.02 11.11 -82.36
CA THR A 5 17.40 11.58 -81.09
C THR A 5 17.80 10.71 -79.90
N THR A 6 17.97 11.37 -78.74
CA THR A 6 18.08 10.86 -77.37
C THR A 6 16.83 10.15 -76.85
N ALA A 7 16.97 9.09 -76.04
CA ALA A 7 16.10 8.82 -74.87
C ALA A 7 16.73 7.82 -73.87
N LYS A 8 17.21 8.37 -72.74
CA LYS A 8 17.03 7.93 -71.33
C LYS A 8 17.20 6.42 -71.03
N LEU A 9 18.32 5.99 -70.45
CA LEU A 9 18.61 5.94 -68.99
C LEU A 9 17.53 5.20 -68.18
N LEU A 10 17.97 4.15 -67.46
CA LEU A 10 17.26 3.30 -66.47
C LEU A 10 16.65 1.99 -66.98
N LEU A 11 17.49 0.99 -67.30
CA LEU A 11 17.12 -0.42 -67.11
C LEU A 11 18.35 -1.35 -67.05
N LEU A 12 19.24 -1.11 -66.10
CA LEU A 12 20.17 -2.12 -65.60
C LEU A 12 20.08 -2.06 -64.08
N LEU A 13 20.18 -3.21 -63.40
CA LEU A 13 20.11 -3.47 -61.95
C LEU A 13 18.79 -4.08 -61.44
N MET A 14 18.29 -5.20 -62.01
CA MET A 14 17.28 -6.03 -61.33
C MET A 14 17.41 -7.54 -61.62
N THR A 15 18.63 -8.10 -61.73
CA THR A 15 18.76 -9.57 -61.95
C THR A 15 19.90 -10.26 -61.17
N THR A 16 20.34 -9.69 -60.05
CA THR A 16 21.20 -10.41 -59.11
C THR A 16 20.74 -10.08 -57.70
N ASP A 17 20.00 -11.00 -57.07
CA ASP A 17 19.93 -11.21 -55.61
C ASP A 17 18.76 -12.17 -55.28
N VAL A 18 18.81 -13.37 -55.87
CA VAL A 18 18.00 -14.51 -55.42
C VAL A 18 18.95 -15.57 -54.90
N LEU A 19 19.64 -15.29 -53.79
CA LEU A 19 20.33 -16.23 -52.89
C LEU A 19 20.96 -15.38 -51.79
N LEU A 20 20.61 -15.64 -50.52
CA LEU A 20 21.07 -14.97 -49.27
C LEU A 20 20.14 -13.94 -48.60
N ILE A 21 18.82 -14.05 -48.72
CA ILE A 21 17.96 -13.57 -47.62
C ILE A 21 17.89 -14.67 -46.58
N SER A 22 18.93 -14.77 -45.76
CA SER A 22 18.80 -15.33 -44.42
C SER A 22 17.66 -14.57 -43.76
N PHE A 23 16.52 -15.22 -43.55
CA PHE A 23 15.43 -14.66 -42.75
C PHE A 23 15.96 -14.45 -41.33
N THR A 24 16.61 -13.32 -41.07
CA THR A 24 16.70 -12.78 -39.73
C THR A 24 15.27 -12.52 -39.34
N GLN A 25 14.69 -13.37 -38.49
CA GLN A 25 13.49 -13.03 -37.76
C GLN A 25 13.81 -11.77 -36.96
N SER A 26 13.63 -10.60 -37.57
CA SER A 26 13.62 -9.34 -36.88
C SER A 26 12.39 -9.40 -35.99
N THR A 27 12.56 -9.92 -34.77
CA THR A 27 11.55 -9.80 -33.73
C THR A 27 11.24 -8.31 -33.64
N PRO A 28 10.02 -7.86 -33.95
CA PRO A 28 9.72 -6.45 -33.95
C PRO A 28 9.98 -5.90 -32.54
N TRP A 29 10.94 -4.97 -32.38
CA TRP A 29 11.35 -4.37 -31.10
C TRP A 29 10.30 -3.41 -30.52
N TRP A 30 9.01 -3.73 -30.68
CA TRP A 30 7.98 -3.10 -29.88
C TRP A 30 8.18 -3.67 -28.49
N SER A 31 8.83 -2.90 -27.61
CA SER A 31 8.77 -3.21 -26.18
C SER A 31 7.30 -3.25 -25.82
N ARG A 32 6.74 -4.46 -25.69
CA ARG A 32 5.38 -4.67 -25.24
C ARG A 32 5.40 -4.18 -23.80
N ARG A 33 5.03 -2.92 -23.58
CA ARG A 33 4.97 -2.31 -22.25
C ARG A 33 4.09 -3.23 -21.41
N ARG A 34 4.71 -4.05 -20.56
CA ARG A 34 3.97 -5.08 -19.81
C ARG A 34 2.92 -4.36 -19.00
N ARG A 35 1.65 -4.62 -19.31
CA ARG A 35 0.50 -4.00 -18.65
C ARG A 35 0.62 -4.24 -17.15
N CYS A 36 0.53 -3.17 -16.36
CA CYS A 36 0.66 -3.28 -14.90
C CYS A 36 -0.43 -4.23 -14.37
N LYS A 37 -0.02 -5.30 -13.68
CA LYS A 37 -0.94 -6.32 -13.16
C LYS A 37 -1.87 -5.69 -12.12
N SER A 38 -3.17 -5.76 -12.38
CA SER A 38 -4.21 -5.31 -11.42
C SER A 38 -4.60 -6.40 -10.42
N SER A 39 -4.18 -7.65 -10.61
CA SER A 39 -4.51 -8.72 -9.67
C SER A 39 -3.79 -8.51 -8.33
N LYS A 40 -4.49 -8.86 -7.24
CA LYS A 40 -3.87 -8.95 -5.90
C LYS A 40 -3.10 -10.28 -5.81
N PRO A 41 -1.94 -10.33 -5.12
CA PRO A 41 -1.25 -11.59 -4.88
C PRO A 41 -2.08 -12.48 -3.96
N SER A 42 -2.17 -13.77 -4.26
CA SER A 42 -2.76 -14.76 -3.36
C SER A 42 -1.69 -15.23 -2.39
N ILE A 43 -1.88 -14.99 -1.10
CA ILE A 43 -0.96 -15.38 -0.03
C ILE A 43 -1.79 -16.09 1.03
N ARG A 44 -1.36 -17.28 1.45
CA ARG A 44 -2.08 -18.09 2.43
C ARG A 44 -2.28 -17.28 3.72
N GLY A 45 -3.53 -17.21 4.19
CA GLY A 45 -3.89 -16.50 5.43
C GLY A 45 -3.95 -14.97 5.32
N VAL A 46 -3.83 -14.40 4.12
CA VAL A 46 -3.94 -12.94 3.91
C VAL A 46 -5.21 -12.61 3.15
N ILE A 47 -6.04 -11.76 3.74
CA ILE A 47 -7.26 -11.24 3.12
C ILE A 47 -7.08 -9.75 2.86
N TRP A 48 -7.00 -9.36 1.59
CA TRP A 48 -6.83 -7.96 1.18
C TRP A 48 -8.12 -7.18 1.31
N VAL A 49 -8.10 -6.10 2.09
CA VAL A 49 -9.28 -5.27 2.37
C VAL A 49 -9.59 -4.26 1.26
N ASN A 50 -8.64 -4.02 0.36
CA ASN A 50 -8.80 -3.14 -0.79
C ASN A 50 -8.21 -3.73 -2.07
N SER A 51 -8.57 -3.12 -3.19
CA SER A 51 -7.89 -3.26 -4.48
C SER A 51 -6.91 -2.10 -4.68
N TRP A 52 -5.99 -2.26 -5.63
CA TRP A 52 -5.06 -1.19 -6.01
C TRP A 52 -5.82 0.07 -6.42
N GLN A 53 -5.38 1.21 -5.91
CA GLN A 53 -5.92 2.54 -6.20
C GLN A 53 -7.39 2.70 -5.77
N HIS A 54 -7.85 1.86 -4.85
CA HIS A 54 -9.17 1.95 -4.26
C HIS A 54 -9.10 2.13 -2.74
N ASP A 55 -10.16 2.74 -2.23
CA ASP A 55 -10.43 2.94 -0.81
C ASP A 55 -10.69 1.62 -0.11
N PHE A 56 -10.69 1.68 1.22
CA PHE A 56 -11.40 0.70 2.03
C PHE A 56 -12.14 1.38 3.17
N SER A 57 -13.37 0.92 3.40
CA SER A 57 -14.15 1.30 4.58
C SER A 57 -13.45 0.83 5.85
N THR A 58 -13.82 1.41 6.99
CA THR A 58 -13.16 1.10 8.27
C THR A 58 -13.37 -0.37 8.65
N VAL A 59 -12.32 -1.18 8.45
CA VAL A 59 -12.25 -2.54 8.96
C VAL A 59 -11.97 -2.47 10.45
N HIS A 60 -12.68 -3.28 11.23
CA HIS A 60 -12.59 -3.21 12.68
C HIS A 60 -12.74 -4.57 13.34
N CYS A 61 -12.15 -4.70 14.51
CA CYS A 61 -12.15 -5.93 15.28
C CYS A 61 -13.48 -6.17 16.01
N LYS A 62 -13.71 -7.44 16.33
CA LYS A 62 -14.82 -7.86 17.20
C LYS A 62 -14.61 -7.32 18.63
N LYS A 63 -15.68 -7.30 19.42
CA LYS A 63 -15.62 -6.92 20.84
C LYS A 63 -14.53 -7.77 21.53
N SER A 64 -13.74 -7.13 22.40
CA SER A 64 -12.59 -7.74 23.11
C SER A 64 -11.39 -8.09 22.24
N PHE A 65 -11.37 -7.67 20.96
CA PHE A 65 -10.23 -7.82 20.07
C PHE A 65 -9.64 -6.45 19.69
N SER A 66 -8.36 -6.44 19.34
CA SER A 66 -7.63 -5.27 18.87
C SER A 66 -6.85 -5.58 17.60
N LEU A 67 -6.42 -4.54 16.88
CA LEU A 67 -5.59 -4.71 15.69
C LEU A 67 -4.25 -5.33 16.11
N ARG A 68 -3.91 -6.48 15.51
CA ARG A 68 -2.75 -7.29 15.92
C ARG A 68 -1.73 -7.48 14.80
N LYS A 69 -2.19 -7.59 13.56
CA LYS A 69 -1.33 -7.72 12.38
C LYS A 69 -1.69 -6.66 11.37
N TRP A 70 -0.66 -6.01 10.82
CA TRP A 70 -0.75 -5.06 9.72
C TRP A 70 0.18 -5.52 8.60
N HIS A 71 -0.41 -6.05 7.54
CA HIS A 71 0.30 -6.50 6.35
C HIS A 71 -0.03 -5.57 5.18
N SER A 72 0.97 -5.16 4.40
CA SER A 72 0.77 -4.32 3.23
C SER A 72 1.82 -4.56 2.16
N ARG A 73 1.40 -4.50 0.89
CA ARG A 73 2.29 -4.62 -0.27
C ARG A 73 2.17 -3.41 -1.16
N HIS A 74 3.32 -2.87 -1.56
CA HIS A 74 3.40 -1.79 -2.54
C HIS A 74 3.51 -2.35 -3.95
N ARG A 75 2.99 -1.60 -4.94
CA ARG A 75 3.23 -1.89 -6.36
C ARG A 75 3.58 -0.63 -7.12
N THR A 76 4.82 -0.54 -7.58
CA THR A 76 5.37 0.68 -8.19
C THR A 76 4.59 1.15 -9.41
N CYS A 77 4.17 0.24 -10.29
CA CYS A 77 3.35 0.65 -11.45
C CYS A 77 1.93 1.07 -11.09
N LYS A 78 1.45 0.80 -9.87
CA LYS A 78 0.18 1.31 -9.32
C LYS A 78 0.39 2.54 -8.45
N LYS A 79 1.62 2.80 -7.98
CA LYS A 79 1.96 3.85 -7.02
C LYS A 79 1.05 3.79 -5.79
N ASP A 80 0.85 2.58 -5.29
CA ASP A 80 -0.13 2.33 -4.26
C ASP A 80 0.19 1.09 -3.44
N ARG A 81 -0.44 1.01 -2.27
CA ARG A 81 -0.43 -0.13 -1.35
C ARG A 81 -1.80 -0.80 -1.25
N ILE A 82 -1.78 -2.13 -1.17
CA ILE A 82 -2.90 -2.92 -0.65
C ILE A 82 -2.64 -3.32 0.80
N PHE A 83 -3.71 -3.53 1.56
CA PHE A 83 -3.66 -3.73 3.00
C PHE A 83 -4.41 -4.98 3.43
N SER A 84 -3.90 -5.64 4.46
CA SER A 84 -4.55 -6.75 5.14
C SER A 84 -4.31 -6.60 6.64
N PHE A 85 -5.35 -6.86 7.42
CA PHE A 85 -5.34 -6.68 8.85
C PHE A 85 -5.83 -7.93 9.54
N ALA A 86 -5.24 -8.29 10.67
CA ALA A 86 -5.77 -9.34 11.54
C ALA A 86 -5.94 -8.83 12.96
N CYS A 87 -6.97 -9.37 13.61
CA CYS A 87 -7.31 -9.07 14.99
C CYS A 87 -6.76 -10.14 15.92
N GLY A 88 -6.40 -9.74 17.13
CA GLY A 88 -6.08 -10.65 18.24
C GLY A 88 -6.79 -10.18 19.51
N TYR A 89 -6.76 -10.98 20.57
CA TYR A 89 -7.31 -10.56 21.86
C TYR A 89 -6.77 -9.18 22.25
N GLY A 90 -7.67 -8.29 22.64
CA GLY A 90 -7.36 -6.94 23.10
C GLY A 90 -7.02 -6.91 24.59
N PRO A 91 -6.64 -5.74 25.12
CA PRO A 91 -6.27 -5.61 26.52
C PRO A 91 -7.48 -5.74 27.46
N VAL A 92 -8.68 -5.40 26.97
CA VAL A 92 -9.92 -5.45 27.73
C VAL A 92 -11.12 -5.74 26.85
N THR A 93 -12.22 -6.13 27.48
CA THR A 93 -13.55 -6.04 26.88
C THR A 93 -14.05 -4.59 26.93
N TYR A 94 -14.55 -4.08 25.80
CA TYR A 94 -15.03 -2.71 25.67
C TYR A 94 -16.45 -2.66 25.09
N ASN A 95 -17.14 -1.54 25.30
CA ASN A 95 -18.40 -1.26 24.61
C ASN A 95 -18.12 -0.56 23.28
N ARG A 96 -18.63 -1.10 22.18
CA ARG A 96 -18.44 -0.53 20.83
C ARG A 96 -19.00 0.89 20.69
N LYS A 97 -20.02 1.24 21.48
CA LYS A 97 -20.60 2.59 21.50
C LYS A 97 -19.62 3.65 22.04
N ASP A 98 -18.62 3.23 22.82
CA ASP A 98 -17.61 4.12 23.38
C ASP A 98 -16.43 4.36 22.42
N CYS A 99 -16.38 3.64 21.30
CA CYS A 99 -15.28 3.76 20.35
C CYS A 99 -15.46 4.99 19.46
N VAL A 100 -14.37 5.70 19.22
CA VAL A 100 -14.35 6.98 18.50
C VAL A 100 -13.36 6.97 17.33
N GLY A 101 -13.53 7.88 16.37
CA GLY A 101 -12.58 8.08 15.28
C GLY A 101 -12.95 7.40 13.94
N LYS A 102 -13.99 6.55 13.89
CA LYS A 102 -14.37 5.77 12.68
C LYS A 102 -14.47 6.61 11.39
N ASN A 103 -14.93 7.85 11.50
CA ASN A 103 -15.24 8.75 10.37
C ASN A 103 -14.30 9.96 10.30
N HIS A 104 -13.22 9.98 11.08
CA HIS A 104 -12.31 11.13 11.15
C HIS A 104 -10.98 10.79 10.51
N LEU A 105 -10.70 11.40 9.36
CA LEU A 105 -9.40 11.32 8.72
C LEU A 105 -8.37 12.10 9.55
N VAL A 106 -7.19 11.52 9.71
CA VAL A 106 -6.15 12.03 10.62
C VAL A 106 -5.01 12.71 9.88
N ASN A 107 -5.00 12.63 8.55
CA ASN A 107 -4.00 13.26 7.70
C ASN A 107 -4.61 13.74 6.37
N ASN A 108 -3.92 14.68 5.74
CA ASN A 108 -4.12 15.05 4.34
C ASN A 108 -3.20 14.21 3.43
N TYR A 109 -3.48 14.22 2.12
CA TYR A 109 -2.58 13.60 1.13
C TYR A 109 -1.19 14.24 1.17
N ASP A 110 -0.18 13.45 0.88
CA ASP A 110 1.26 13.77 0.91
C ASP A 110 1.77 14.24 2.27
N LYS A 111 0.91 14.23 3.30
CA LYS A 111 1.25 14.57 4.68
C LYS A 111 1.41 13.31 5.53
N PRO A 112 2.23 13.39 6.59
CA PRO A 112 2.38 12.28 7.50
C PRO A 112 1.06 11.90 8.16
N VAL A 113 0.92 10.62 8.46
CA VAL A 113 0.06 10.18 9.57
C VAL A 113 0.88 10.36 10.83
N ASP A 114 0.33 11.08 11.80
CA ASP A 114 0.87 11.16 13.15
C ASP A 114 -0.33 11.09 14.11
N PHE A 115 -0.65 9.87 14.53
CA PHE A 115 -1.90 9.59 15.21
C PHE A 115 -1.72 8.68 16.42
N GLU A 116 -2.34 9.07 17.53
CA GLU A 116 -2.36 8.29 18.76
C GLU A 116 -3.76 8.34 19.39
N CYS A 117 -4.26 7.17 19.78
CA CYS A 117 -5.49 7.03 20.55
C CYS A 117 -5.36 7.67 21.94
N LYS A 118 -6.24 8.63 22.24
CA LYS A 118 -6.25 9.32 23.54
C LYS A 118 -6.97 8.51 24.62
N ARG A 119 -6.83 8.94 25.88
CA ARG A 119 -7.58 8.42 27.06
C ARG A 119 -7.38 6.93 27.34
N ASN A 120 -6.15 6.41 27.28
CA ASN A 120 -5.86 4.98 27.46
C ASN A 120 -6.69 4.10 26.52
N SER A 121 -6.83 4.53 25.26
CA SER A 121 -7.53 3.77 24.23
C SER A 121 -6.53 3.05 23.33
N PHE A 122 -7.00 2.06 22.60
CA PHE A 122 -6.20 1.28 21.66
C PHE A 122 -6.89 1.16 20.30
N ILE A 123 -6.11 0.93 19.26
CA ILE A 123 -6.58 0.83 17.88
C ILE A 123 -7.29 -0.50 17.68
N THR A 124 -8.52 -0.42 17.22
CA THR A 124 -9.37 -1.57 16.90
C THR A 124 -9.81 -1.60 15.45
N GLY A 125 -9.54 -0.54 14.67
CA GLY A 125 -9.88 -0.49 13.27
C GLY A 125 -9.15 0.59 12.49
N VAL A 126 -9.09 0.41 11.18
CA VAL A 126 -8.39 1.26 10.22
C VAL A 126 -9.27 1.43 8.98
N GLY A 127 -9.37 2.65 8.46
CA GLY A 127 -9.98 2.96 7.16
C GLY A 127 -9.05 3.85 6.34
N SER A 128 -9.22 3.86 5.02
CA SER A 128 -8.38 4.69 4.14
C SER A 128 -9.09 5.10 2.86
N GLU A 129 -8.76 6.31 2.41
CA GLU A 129 -9.23 6.92 1.17
C GLU A 129 -8.03 7.23 0.28
N TYR A 130 -8.03 6.72 -0.95
CA TYR A 130 -6.99 6.85 -1.95
C TYR A 130 -7.29 8.04 -2.88
N SER A 131 -6.24 8.68 -3.38
CA SER A 131 -6.36 9.70 -4.44
C SER A 131 -5.48 9.34 -5.63
N HIS A 132 -6.09 9.31 -6.82
CA HIS A 132 -5.35 9.18 -8.07
C HIS A 132 -4.45 10.40 -8.34
N ARG A 133 -4.87 11.59 -7.91
CA ARG A 133 -4.11 12.84 -8.12
C ARG A 133 -2.80 12.85 -7.33
N HIS A 134 -2.86 12.38 -6.08
CA HIS A 134 -1.72 12.38 -5.18
C HIS A 134 -0.94 11.05 -5.21
N ALA A 135 -1.50 10.00 -5.80
CA ALA A 135 -0.99 8.64 -5.68
C ALA A 135 -0.72 8.25 -4.21
N ASP A 136 -1.65 8.67 -3.34
CA ASP A 136 -1.48 8.63 -1.91
C ASP A 136 -2.81 8.44 -1.18
N ARG A 137 -2.74 8.22 0.13
CA ARG A 137 -3.85 7.80 0.99
C ARG A 137 -4.00 8.69 2.22
N ARG A 138 -5.24 9.00 2.57
CA ARG A 138 -5.61 9.46 3.91
C ARG A 138 -6.07 8.28 4.75
N PHE A 139 -5.93 8.39 6.07
CA PHE A 139 -6.25 7.31 7.00
C PHE A 139 -7.19 7.80 8.10
N LYS A 140 -8.00 6.88 8.62
CA LYS A 140 -8.82 7.05 9.82
C LYS A 140 -8.69 5.83 10.71
N PHE A 141 -8.79 6.04 12.01
CA PHE A 141 -8.55 5.01 13.01
C PHE A 141 -9.71 4.94 14.00
N LEU A 142 -10.08 3.72 14.40
CA LEU A 142 -11.08 3.49 15.44
C LEU A 142 -10.37 3.17 16.75
N CYS A 143 -10.54 4.04 17.74
CA CYS A 143 -10.00 3.88 19.09
C CYS A 143 -11.10 3.44 20.05
N CYS A 144 -10.85 2.41 20.85
CA CYS A 144 -11.76 1.98 21.92
C CYS A 144 -11.08 2.11 23.28
N PRO A 145 -11.79 2.62 24.31
CA PRO A 145 -11.18 2.88 25.62
C PRO A 145 -10.94 1.59 26.41
N ALA A 146 -9.78 1.52 27.06
CA ALA A 146 -9.49 0.48 28.05
C ALA A 146 -10.02 0.89 29.44
N ARG A 147 -11.35 0.87 29.63
CA ARG A 147 -11.99 1.29 30.89
C ARG A 147 -11.44 0.49 32.08
N GLY A 148 -11.01 1.19 33.13
CA GLY A 148 -10.41 0.58 34.33
C GLY A 148 -8.93 0.21 34.19
N PHE A 149 -8.30 0.51 33.05
CA PHE A 149 -6.90 0.21 32.78
C PHE A 149 -6.12 1.47 32.38
N VAL A 150 -4.80 1.40 32.50
CA VAL A 150 -3.86 2.45 32.11
C VAL A 150 -2.82 1.88 31.14
N ALA A 151 -2.57 2.63 30.08
CA ALA A 151 -1.49 2.36 29.14
C ALA A 151 -0.15 2.68 29.83
N HIS A 152 0.80 1.76 29.73
CA HIS A 152 2.12 1.90 30.32
C HIS A 152 3.15 1.12 29.49
N SER A 153 4.44 1.26 29.82
CA SER A 153 5.55 0.63 29.08
C SER A 153 5.50 0.89 27.57
N CYS A 154 5.06 2.09 27.18
CA CYS A 154 4.83 2.45 25.79
C CYS A 154 6.14 2.57 25.00
N LYS A 155 6.10 2.21 23.71
CA LYS A 155 7.25 2.20 22.80
C LYS A 155 6.82 2.58 21.40
N THR A 156 7.65 3.35 20.72
CA THR A 156 7.57 3.58 19.27
C THR A 156 8.52 2.65 18.55
N THR A 157 8.06 1.98 17.51
CA THR A 157 8.93 1.12 16.69
C THR A 157 9.82 1.95 15.74
N LYS A 158 10.91 1.34 15.27
CA LYS A 158 11.60 1.83 14.05
C LYS A 158 10.67 1.66 12.84
N TYR A 159 11.02 2.22 11.68
CA TYR A 159 10.28 1.93 10.46
C TYR A 159 10.19 0.42 10.21
N GLN A 160 8.98 -0.09 10.04
CA GLN A 160 8.68 -1.51 9.86
C GLN A 160 8.72 -1.94 8.39
N ASN A 161 9.00 -1.01 7.47
CA ASN A 161 9.21 -1.29 6.07
C ASN A 161 10.13 -0.24 5.44
N GLN A 162 10.76 -0.62 4.33
CA GLN A 162 11.45 0.31 3.43
C GLN A 162 10.50 0.86 2.37
N TRP A 163 10.94 1.89 1.64
CA TRP A 163 10.23 2.39 0.47
C TRP A 163 10.06 1.30 -0.58
N LYS A 164 8.86 1.21 -1.16
CA LYS A 164 8.43 0.18 -2.12
C LYS A 164 8.52 -1.25 -1.57
N GLY A 165 8.88 -1.41 -0.29
CA GLY A 165 8.98 -2.68 0.41
C GLY A 165 7.67 -3.09 1.05
N ASP A 166 7.53 -4.40 1.23
CA ASP A 166 6.41 -5.00 1.95
C ASP A 166 6.48 -4.63 3.44
N LEU A 167 5.31 -4.47 4.04
CA LEU A 167 5.12 -4.33 5.48
C LEU A 167 4.49 -5.62 5.99
N ASP A 168 5.10 -6.24 7.00
CA ASP A 168 4.49 -7.38 7.70
C ASP A 168 4.70 -7.24 9.21
N TYR A 169 3.95 -6.33 9.83
CA TYR A 169 4.10 -6.05 11.25
C TYR A 169 3.12 -6.87 12.09
N LEU A 170 3.67 -7.58 13.07
CA LEU A 170 2.93 -8.28 14.12
C LEU A 170 3.21 -7.58 15.45
N VAL A 171 2.16 -7.16 16.14
CA VAL A 171 2.29 -6.56 17.47
C VAL A 171 2.86 -7.59 18.44
N PRO A 172 3.91 -7.26 19.22
CA PRO A 172 4.50 -8.19 20.19
C PRO A 172 3.52 -8.68 21.26
N SER A 173 3.79 -9.84 21.86
CA SER A 173 2.98 -10.37 22.97
C SER A 173 2.89 -9.39 24.15
N GLY A 174 1.69 -9.24 24.73
CA GLY A 174 1.41 -8.30 25.82
C GLY A 174 1.31 -6.83 25.42
N TYR A 175 1.62 -6.49 24.17
CA TYR A 175 1.51 -5.14 23.62
C TYR A 175 0.27 -4.98 22.73
N PHE A 176 -0.19 -3.73 22.62
CA PHE A 176 -1.36 -3.35 21.84
C PHE A 176 -1.07 -2.05 21.09
N LEU A 177 -1.56 -1.95 19.85
CA LEU A 177 -1.43 -0.73 19.05
C LEU A 177 -2.23 0.41 19.66
N VAL A 178 -1.56 1.52 19.92
CA VAL A 178 -2.18 2.75 20.41
C VAL A 178 -1.98 3.92 19.45
N GLY A 179 -0.97 3.85 18.59
CA GLY A 179 -0.66 4.90 17.62
C GLY A 179 0.02 4.37 16.36
N VAL A 180 0.01 5.22 15.33
CA VAL A 180 0.57 4.96 14.01
C VAL A 180 1.22 6.23 13.52
N TYR A 181 2.47 6.11 13.08
CA TYR A 181 3.13 7.15 12.32
C TYR A 181 3.43 6.64 10.92
N SER A 182 3.23 7.48 9.91
CA SER A 182 3.60 7.19 8.54
C SER A 182 4.06 8.41 7.80
N GLU A 183 5.10 8.28 7.00
CA GLU A 183 5.57 9.32 6.09
C GLU A 183 5.30 8.90 4.64
N HIS A 184 4.94 9.88 3.82
CA HIS A 184 4.80 9.71 2.37
C HIS A 184 6.02 10.33 1.66
N ASN A 185 6.43 9.75 0.53
CA ASN A 185 7.46 10.32 -0.32
C ASN A 185 7.07 10.26 -1.79
N ASN A 186 6.98 11.43 -2.44
CA ASN A 186 6.51 11.57 -3.82
C ASN A 186 7.43 10.91 -4.86
N SER A 187 8.74 10.78 -4.60
CA SER A 187 9.65 10.08 -5.52
C SER A 187 9.40 8.57 -5.51
N HIS A 188 8.93 8.04 -4.38
CA HIS A 188 8.55 6.63 -4.25
C HIS A 188 7.07 6.37 -4.49
N GLU A 189 6.22 7.38 -4.31
CA GLU A 189 4.75 7.32 -4.31
C GLU A 189 4.26 6.24 -3.36
N ASP A 190 4.79 6.32 -2.15
CA ASP A 190 4.71 5.25 -1.19
C ASP A 190 4.76 5.78 0.24
N ARG A 191 4.42 4.90 1.19
CA ARG A 191 4.45 5.17 2.62
C ARG A 191 5.30 4.18 3.43
N ARG A 192 6.06 4.70 4.39
CA ARG A 192 6.70 3.88 5.46
C ARG A 192 5.97 4.04 6.78
N TRP A 193 6.06 3.03 7.64
CA TRP A 193 5.22 2.91 8.84
C TRP A 193 6.04 2.68 10.11
N LYS A 194 5.71 3.42 11.17
CA LYS A 194 6.08 3.15 12.56
C LYS A 194 4.80 2.97 13.38
N PHE A 195 4.93 2.32 14.52
CA PHE A 195 3.81 2.01 15.39
C PHE A 195 4.12 2.34 16.83
N ASP A 196 3.14 2.90 17.51
CA ASP A 196 3.18 3.09 18.95
C ASP A 196 2.40 1.97 19.61
N ILE A 197 3.05 1.30 20.55
CA ILE A 197 2.51 0.15 21.27
C ILE A 197 2.66 0.35 22.77
N CYS A 198 1.64 -0.05 23.53
CA CYS A 198 1.68 -0.03 24.99
C CYS A 198 1.24 -1.36 25.57
N LYS A 199 1.62 -1.60 26.83
CA LYS A 199 0.98 -2.59 27.70
C LYS A 199 -0.16 -1.92 28.47
N PHE A 200 -1.08 -2.71 29.00
CA PHE A 200 -2.19 -2.22 29.84
C PHE A 200 -2.23 -2.97 31.17
N SER A 201 -2.46 -2.25 32.25
CA SER A 201 -2.66 -2.80 33.60
C SER A 201 -3.86 -2.14 34.26
N LYS A 202 -4.51 -2.83 35.19
CA LYS A 202 -5.62 -2.26 35.96
C LYS A 202 -5.15 -0.97 36.66
N LYS A 203 -6.01 0.04 36.69
CA LYS A 203 -5.84 1.20 37.56
C LYS A 203 -5.80 0.70 38.99
N ARG A 204 -4.77 1.06 39.74
CA ARG A 204 -4.81 0.95 41.20
C ARG A 204 -5.71 2.09 41.68
N GLY A 205 -6.75 1.72 42.44
CA GLY A 205 -7.64 2.68 43.10
C GLY A 205 -6.90 3.43 44.20
#